data_AF-A0A522V1X2-F1
#
_entry.id   AF-A0A522V1X2-F1
#
_cell.length_a   1.000
_cell.length_b   1.000
_cell.length_c   1.000
_cell.angle_alpha   90.00
_cell.angle_beta   90.00
_cell.angle_gamma   90.00
#
_symmetry.space_group_name_H-M   'P 1'
#
loop_
_entity.id
_entity.type
_entity.pdbx_description
1 polymer ?
#
loop_
_entity_poly.entity_id
_entity_poly.type
_entity_poly.pdbx_seq_one_letter_code
_entity_poly.pdbx_strand_id
1 'polypeptide(L)'
;MIKATILFHKCLQDAQEYGSNDEHMVSRIFFSLKFPDKQINDLYTDIKLAVGDQYEGGSIEVGKPQGYSGPLNYSAFREAVEKYYRHLVGSSASAIRISGGSNIRMVNNLFVVPMTADIEIDETSGGW
;
A
#
# COMPACT_ATOMS: atom_id res chain seq x y z
N MET A 1 -0.78 -14.50 -19.21
CA MET A 1 -0.43 -14.38 -17.79
C MET A 1 1.07 -14.45 -17.53
N ILE A 2 1.63 -13.34 -17.06
CA ILE A 2 3.01 -13.19 -16.59
C ILE A 2 2.97 -13.21 -15.06
N LYS A 3 3.84 -13.99 -14.43
CA LYS A 3 4.05 -13.96 -12.98
C LYS A 3 4.97 -12.80 -12.62
N ALA A 4 4.55 -11.95 -11.70
CA ALA A 4 5.37 -10.89 -11.15
C ALA A 4 5.31 -10.91 -9.63
N THR A 5 6.34 -10.36 -8.99
CA THR A 5 6.40 -10.21 -7.54
C THR A 5 6.48 -8.72 -7.21
N ILE A 6 5.59 -8.25 -6.34
CA ILE A 6 5.67 -6.94 -5.72
C ILE A 6 6.65 -7.04 -4.55
N LEU A 7 7.67 -6.18 -4.54
CA LEU A 7 8.65 -6.07 -3.47
C LEU A 7 8.36 -4.79 -2.70
N PHE A 8 7.61 -4.88 -1.60
CA PHE A 8 7.33 -3.74 -0.73
C PHE A 8 8.56 -3.40 0.11
N HIS A 9 8.86 -2.11 0.23
CA HIS A 9 10.06 -1.62 0.93
C HIS A 9 9.72 -0.87 2.21
N LYS A 10 8.80 0.09 2.11
CA LYS A 10 8.44 0.99 3.19
C LYS A 10 7.06 1.64 2.97
N CYS A 11 6.47 2.11 4.05
CA CYS A 11 5.25 2.91 4.05
C CYS A 11 5.48 4.20 4.84
N LEU A 12 5.15 5.35 4.26
CA LEU A 12 5.00 6.61 4.97
C LEU A 12 3.51 6.82 5.26
N GLN A 13 3.11 6.60 6.51
CA GLN A 13 1.73 6.62 6.97
C GLN A 13 1.32 8.01 7.47
N ASP A 14 0.08 8.40 7.17
CA ASP A 14 -0.49 9.72 7.49
C ASP A 14 0.44 10.87 7.07
N ALA A 15 0.79 10.86 5.79
CA ALA A 15 1.71 11.81 5.19
C ALA A 15 0.98 13.12 4.95
N GLN A 16 1.22 14.13 5.79
CA GLN A 16 0.59 15.44 5.66
C GLN A 16 0.98 16.14 4.36
N GLU A 17 2.23 15.94 3.92
CA GLU A 17 2.75 16.48 2.66
C GLU A 17 2.05 15.89 1.42
N TYR A 18 1.32 14.78 1.55
CA TYR A 18 0.65 14.09 0.44
C TYR A 18 -0.88 14.21 0.49
N GLY A 19 -1.40 15.19 1.24
CA GLY A 19 -2.82 15.53 1.22
C GLY A 19 -3.65 14.90 2.34
N SER A 20 -3.01 14.38 3.39
CA SER A 20 -3.73 13.99 4.62
C SER A 20 -4.33 15.23 5.27
N ASN A 21 -5.63 15.17 5.57
CA ASN A 21 -6.39 16.23 6.22
C ASN A 21 -7.35 15.63 7.27
N ASP A 22 -8.27 16.44 7.79
CA ASP A 22 -9.22 15.97 8.81
C ASP A 22 -10.37 15.11 8.25
N GLU A 23 -10.46 14.93 6.92
CA GLU A 23 -11.45 14.08 6.24
C GLU A 23 -10.85 12.74 5.79
N HIS A 24 -9.60 12.75 5.32
CA HIS A 24 -8.91 11.57 4.79
C HIS A 24 -7.43 11.53 5.20
N MET A 25 -6.98 10.34 5.57
CA MET A 25 -5.56 10.03 5.80
C MET A 25 -4.96 9.44 4.53
N VAL A 26 -3.86 10.04 4.05
CA VAL A 26 -3.12 9.57 2.87
C VAL A 26 -1.81 8.94 3.33
N SER A 27 -1.57 7.70 2.90
CA SER A 27 -0.30 7.02 3.15
C SER A 27 0.35 6.62 1.83
N ARG A 28 1.69 6.65 1.76
CA ARG A 28 2.45 6.29 0.56
C ARG A 28 3.23 5.01 0.78
N ILE A 29 2.99 4.02 -0.08
CA ILE A 29 3.70 2.74 -0.08
C ILE A 29 4.70 2.72 -1.22
N PHE A 30 5.95 2.40 -0.90
CA PHE A 30 7.04 2.32 -1.87
C PHE A 30 7.39 0.84 -2.13
N PHE A 31 7.55 0.49 -3.40
CA PHE A 31 7.79 -0.88 -3.83
C PHE A 31 8.56 -0.96 -5.16
N SER A 32 8.95 -2.18 -5.53
CA SER A 32 9.42 -2.54 -6.87
C SER A 32 8.53 -3.62 -7.46
N LEU A 33 8.47 -3.71 -8.79
CA LEU A 33 7.87 -4.84 -9.50
C LEU A 33 8.97 -5.68 -10.13
N LYS A 34 9.02 -6.95 -9.75
CA LYS A 34 9.96 -7.94 -10.31
C LYS A 34 9.21 -8.88 -11.25
N PHE A 35 9.57 -8.83 -12.51
CA PHE A 35 9.16 -9.77 -13.57
C PHE A 35 10.25 -10.84 -13.76
N PRO A 36 9.99 -11.89 -14.55
CA PRO A 36 10.99 -12.92 -14.82
C PRO A 36 12.25 -12.39 -15.51
N ASP A 37 12.09 -11.37 -16.36
CA ASP A 37 13.12 -10.81 -17.24
C ASP A 37 13.67 -9.45 -16.78
N LYS A 38 12.94 -8.74 -15.91
CA LYS A 38 13.29 -7.37 -15.49
C LYS A 38 12.77 -7.02 -14.11
N GLN A 39 13.33 -5.97 -13.53
CA GLN A 39 12.81 -5.35 -12.31
C GLN A 39 12.64 -3.85 -12.51
N ILE A 40 11.52 -3.32 -12.08
CA ILE A 40 11.19 -1.89 -12.12
C ILE A 40 11.18 -1.40 -10.68
N ASN A 41 12.03 -0.40 -10.40
CA ASN A 41 12.25 0.14 -9.05
C ASN A 41 11.59 1.49 -8.86
N ASP A 42 11.67 2.00 -7.62
CA ASP A 42 11.27 3.35 -7.23
C ASP A 42 9.80 3.67 -7.55
N LEU A 43 8.96 2.64 -7.51
CA LEU A 43 7.51 2.76 -7.67
C LEU A 43 6.88 3.13 -6.34
N TYR A 44 5.74 3.80 -6.41
CA TYR A 44 4.92 4.04 -5.24
C TYR A 44 3.43 4.04 -5.57
N THR A 45 2.60 3.83 -4.56
CA THR A 45 1.17 4.08 -4.63
C THR A 45 0.72 4.81 -3.38
N ASP A 46 -0.26 5.67 -3.55
CA ASP A 46 -0.92 6.35 -2.45
C ASP A 46 -2.18 5.56 -2.10
N ILE A 47 -2.42 5.39 -0.80
CA ILE A 47 -3.65 4.85 -0.27
C ILE A 47 -4.37 5.93 0.52
N LYS A 48 -5.71 5.91 0.44
CA LYS A 48 -6.55 6.83 1.22
C LYS A 48 -7.47 6.03 2.13
N LEU A 49 -7.55 6.49 3.38
CA LEU A 49 -8.50 6.00 4.37
C LEU A 49 -9.38 7.17 4.80
N ALA A 50 -10.69 6.95 4.94
CA ALA A 50 -11.56 7.93 5.57
C ALA A 50 -11.21 8.07 7.06
N VAL A 51 -11.20 9.30 7.56
CA VAL A 51 -10.92 9.57 8.98
C VAL A 51 -12.05 8.97 9.84
N GLY A 52 -11.67 8.21 10.87
CA GLY A 52 -12.60 7.49 11.74
C GLY A 52 -12.97 6.09 11.27
N ASP A 53 -12.54 5.68 10.07
CA ASP A 53 -12.72 4.30 9.60
C ASP A 53 -11.73 3.36 10.33
N GLN A 54 -12.12 2.10 10.51
CA GLN A 54 -11.29 1.18 11.29
C GLN A 54 -10.05 0.76 10.51
N TYR A 55 -8.86 0.88 11.10
CA TYR A 55 -7.59 0.44 10.48
C TYR A 55 -7.62 -1.03 9.99
N GLU A 56 -8.42 -1.89 10.65
CA GLU A 56 -8.49 -3.32 10.35
C GLU A 56 -9.61 -3.71 9.37
N GLY A 57 -10.64 -2.87 9.20
CA GLY A 57 -11.85 -3.23 8.45
C GLY A 57 -12.45 -2.12 7.57
N GLY A 58 -11.86 -0.92 7.61
CA GLY A 58 -12.26 0.22 6.81
C GLY A 58 -11.92 0.05 5.34
N SER A 59 -12.65 0.78 4.50
CA SER A 59 -12.41 0.78 3.06
C SER A 59 -11.14 1.56 2.76
N ILE A 60 -10.15 0.88 2.18
CA ILE A 60 -8.91 1.50 1.72
C ILE A 60 -9.04 1.74 0.20
N GLU A 61 -8.93 2.99 -0.22
CA GLU A 61 -8.79 3.33 -1.64
C GLU A 61 -7.32 3.19 -2.00
N VAL A 62 -6.99 2.28 -2.93
CA VAL A 62 -5.62 2.08 -3.42
C VAL A 62 -5.47 2.80 -4.76
N GLY A 63 -4.50 3.72 -4.84
CA GLY A 63 -4.18 4.41 -6.08
C GLY A 63 -3.44 3.52 -7.09
N LYS A 64 -3.25 4.07 -8.29
CA LYS A 64 -2.40 3.44 -9.31
C LYS A 64 -0.92 3.47 -8.94
N PRO A 65 -0.14 2.44 -9.33
CA PRO A 65 1.30 2.50 -9.21
C PRO A 65 1.84 3.66 -10.05
N GLN A 66 2.50 4.62 -9.41
CA GLN A 66 3.18 5.72 -10.06
C GLN A 66 4.56 5.24 -10.54
N GLY A 67 4.96 5.71 -11.72
CA GLY A 67 6.20 5.25 -12.38
C GLY A 67 6.04 3.95 -13.18
N TYR A 68 4.84 3.35 -13.23
CA TYR A 68 4.55 2.16 -14.03
C TYR A 68 3.34 2.38 -14.94
N SER A 69 3.52 2.13 -16.23
CA SER A 69 2.47 2.28 -17.26
C SER A 69 2.15 0.98 -18.00
N GLY A 70 2.68 -0.15 -17.53
CA GLY A 70 2.44 -1.45 -18.15
C GLY A 70 1.14 -2.12 -17.66
N PRO A 71 0.82 -3.31 -18.19
CA PRO A 71 -0.33 -4.09 -17.73
C PRO A 71 -0.23 -4.41 -16.24
N LEU A 72 -1.37 -4.36 -15.54
CA LEU A 72 -1.47 -4.67 -14.12
C LEU A 72 -2.82 -5.30 -13.82
N ASN A 73 -2.81 -6.41 -13.09
CA ASN A 73 -4.03 -6.91 -12.46
C ASN A 73 -4.34 -6.04 -11.23
N TYR A 74 -5.22 -5.05 -11.41
CA TYR A 74 -5.52 -4.08 -10.37
C TYR A 74 -6.13 -4.72 -9.12
N SER A 75 -6.97 -5.74 -9.27
CA SER A 75 -7.59 -6.44 -8.13
C SER A 75 -6.52 -7.12 -7.26
N ALA A 76 -5.60 -7.86 -7.89
CA ALA A 76 -4.50 -8.52 -7.18
C ALA A 76 -3.52 -7.51 -6.56
N PHE A 77 -3.22 -6.42 -7.27
CA PHE A 77 -2.38 -5.35 -6.77
C PHE A 77 -3.01 -4.66 -5.54
N ARG A 78 -4.28 -4.28 -5.63
CA ARG A 78 -5.03 -3.67 -4.54
C ARG A 78 -5.02 -4.57 -3.30
N GLU A 79 -5.34 -5.85 -3.45
CA GLU A 79 -5.35 -6.80 -2.34
C GLU A 79 -3.97 -6.92 -1.68
N ALA A 80 -2.89 -6.99 -2.48
CA ALA A 80 -1.53 -7.06 -1.97
C ALA A 80 -1.12 -5.78 -1.21
N VAL A 81 -1.48 -4.60 -1.72
CA VAL A 81 -1.22 -3.30 -1.08
C VAL A 81 -1.99 -3.16 0.23
N GLU A 82 -3.28 -3.51 0.25
CA GLU A 82 -4.10 -3.50 1.47
C GLU A 82 -3.52 -4.43 2.53
N LYS A 83 -3.11 -5.65 2.13
CA LYS A 83 -2.49 -6.63 3.01
C LYS A 83 -1.17 -6.11 3.58
N TYR A 84 -0.33 -5.49 2.75
CA TYR A 84 0.92 -4.89 3.22
C TYR A 84 0.65 -3.78 4.23
N TYR A 85 -0.29 -2.87 3.93
CA TYR A 85 -0.61 -1.77 4.85
C TYR A 85 -1.13 -2.28 6.20
N ARG A 86 -2.11 -3.20 6.20
CA ARG A 86 -2.65 -3.82 7.42
C ARG A 86 -1.63 -4.66 8.19
N HIS A 87 -0.57 -5.14 7.54
CA HIS A 87 0.54 -5.79 8.24
C HIS A 87 1.37 -4.80 9.09
N LEU A 88 1.44 -3.53 8.67
CA LEU A 88 2.16 -2.47 9.37
C LEU A 88 1.33 -1.82 10.47
N VAL A 89 0.03 -1.64 10.23
CA VAL A 89 -0.89 -0.95 11.14
C VAL A 89 -2.05 -1.87 11.54
N GLY A 90 -2.29 -2.04 12.85
CA GLY A 90 -3.36 -2.89 13.39
C GLY A 90 -3.03 -3.56 14.72
N SER A 91 -4.01 -4.16 15.37
CA SER A 91 -3.86 -4.91 16.64
C SER A 91 -2.98 -6.15 16.49
N SER A 92 -3.00 -6.76 15.29
CA SER A 92 -2.17 -7.90 14.90
C SER A 92 -0.89 -7.50 14.16
N ALA A 93 -0.63 -6.19 13.98
CA ALA A 93 0.53 -5.71 13.23
C ALA A 93 1.86 -6.03 13.95
N SER A 94 2.91 -6.10 13.15
CA SER A 94 4.28 -6.36 13.61
C SER A 94 4.98 -5.08 14.09
N ALA A 95 4.58 -3.91 13.60
CA ALA A 95 5.26 -2.64 13.87
C ALA A 95 4.63 -1.85 15.03
N ILE A 96 3.34 -1.50 14.95
CA ILE A 96 2.65 -0.76 16.02
C ILE A 96 1.40 -1.51 16.45
N ARG A 97 1.36 -1.90 17.73
CA ARG A 97 0.18 -2.44 18.40
C ARG A 97 -0.41 -1.36 19.31
N ILE A 98 -1.58 -0.86 18.97
CA ILE A 98 -2.34 0.07 19.83
C ILE A 98 -3.40 -0.74 20.57
N SER A 99 -3.32 -0.80 21.89
CA SER A 99 -4.32 -1.44 22.75
C SER A 99 -4.63 -0.55 23.95
N GLY A 100 -5.93 -0.39 24.27
CA GLY A 100 -6.40 0.36 25.43
C GLY A 100 -6.33 1.89 25.33
N GLY A 101 -5.83 2.45 24.23
CA GLY A 101 -5.82 3.89 23.96
C GLY A 101 -6.96 4.34 23.05
N SER A 102 -7.53 5.51 23.33
CA SER A 102 -8.50 6.20 22.47
C SER A 102 -7.94 7.54 22.01
N ASN A 103 -8.40 8.06 20.86
CA ASN A 103 -7.97 9.35 20.28
C ASN A 103 -6.47 9.48 19.99
N ILE A 104 -5.79 8.37 19.67
CA ILE A 104 -4.37 8.41 19.29
C ILE A 104 -4.25 8.87 17.83
N ARG A 105 -3.59 10.01 17.60
CA ARG A 105 -3.23 10.50 16.26
C ARG A 105 -1.72 10.34 16.08
N MET A 106 -1.31 9.56 15.08
CA MET A 106 0.09 9.40 14.71
C MET A 106 0.27 9.89 13.28
N VAL A 107 1.14 10.89 13.07
CA VAL A 107 1.36 11.55 11.78
C VAL A 107 2.77 11.31 11.26
N ASN A 108 2.93 11.24 9.93
CA ASN A 108 4.22 11.13 9.24
C ASN A 108 5.09 9.94 9.71
N ASN A 109 4.49 8.79 10.00
CA ASN A 109 5.23 7.62 10.48
C ASN A 109 5.88 6.87 9.32
N LEU A 110 7.17 6.59 9.42
CA LEU A 110 7.89 5.79 8.44
C LEU A 110 8.08 4.35 8.95
N PHE A 111 7.45 3.40 8.27
CA PHE A 111 7.67 1.97 8.47
C PHE A 111 8.60 1.45 7.38
N VAL A 112 9.75 0.89 7.77
CA VAL A 112 10.71 0.25 6.85
C VAL A 112 10.68 -1.25 7.08
N VAL A 113 9.59 -1.89 6.65
CA VAL A 113 9.38 -3.34 6.80
C VAL A 113 9.18 -3.93 5.41
N PRO A 114 10.09 -4.78 4.93
CA PRO A 114 9.96 -5.39 3.62
C PRO A 114 8.92 -6.52 3.63
N MET A 115 8.19 -6.65 2.52
CA MET A 115 7.25 -7.75 2.29
C MET A 115 7.19 -8.07 0.80
N THR A 116 6.88 -9.31 0.43
CA THR A 116 6.67 -9.70 -0.95
C THR A 116 5.26 -10.22 -1.17
N ALA A 117 4.72 -9.98 -2.36
CA ALA A 117 3.46 -10.58 -2.81
C ALA A 117 3.56 -10.96 -4.28
N ASP A 118 3.19 -12.20 -4.60
CA ASP A 118 3.12 -12.67 -5.98
C ASP A 118 1.79 -12.28 -6.60
N ILE A 119 1.82 -11.82 -7.85
CA ILE A 119 0.67 -11.43 -8.64
C ILE A 119 0.76 -12.02 -10.06
N GLU A 120 -0.40 -12.31 -10.63
CA GLU A 120 -0.52 -12.69 -12.04
C GLU A 120 -1.03 -11.50 -12.85
N ILE A 121 -0.31 -11.15 -13.91
CA ILE A 121 -0.62 -10.03 -14.82
C ILE A 121 -1.01 -10.62 -16.17
N ASP A 122 -2.16 -10.23 -16.71
CA ASP A 122 -2.50 -10.62 -18.09
C ASP A 122 -2.16 -9.51 -19.07
N GLU A 123 -1.47 -9.84 -20.17
CA GLU A 123 -1.03 -8.85 -21.16
C GLU A 123 -2.19 -8.19 -21.90
N THR A 124 -3.34 -8.87 -21.96
CA THR A 124 -4.60 -8.41 -22.56
C THR A 124 -5.46 -7.59 -21.61
N SER A 125 -5.06 -7.46 -20.33
CA SER A 125 -5.69 -6.53 -19.40
C SER A 125 -5.32 -5.12 -19.85
N GLY A 126 -6.19 -4.51 -20.65
CA GLY A 126 -6.07 -3.11 -21.05
C GLY A 126 -5.72 -2.26 -19.84
N GLY A 127 -4.66 -1.46 -19.98
CA GLY A 127 -4.17 -0.64 -18.89
C GLY A 127 -5.28 0.25 -18.31
N TRP A 128 -5.23 0.40 -16.98
CA TRP A 128 -6.01 1.31 -16.12
C TRP A 128 -7.39 1.74 -16.62
#